data_AF-A0A523YUB7-F1
#
_entry.id   AF-A0A523YUB7-F1
#
_cell.length_a   1.000
_cell.length_b   1.000
_cell.length_c   1.000
_cell.angle_alpha   90.00
_cell.angle_beta   90.00
_cell.angle_gamma   90.00
#
_symmetry.space_group_name_H-M   'P 1'
#
loop_
_entity.id
_entity.type
_entity.pdbx_description
1 polymer ?
#
loop_
_entity_poly.entity_id
_entity_poly.type
_entity_poly.pdbx_seq_one_letter_code
_entity_poly.pdbx_strand_id
1 'polypeptide(L)'
;MSSTTNTAMTYGRAVRLYPFDWLILGYSSLMLVLIVLLGRPLSVYYDEIAFYVSMVAFVVLIARYFDEHKGRWYALIRIAYPVILLTFFYRTTGGLMFLVFDQFYDWQLTSFEKALFGVNPTLYIDRHWLNAWTNEIFSFCYFSYYFMIPVFVLVLFVKKHYETIKSILTAACLTFFFSYLLFFLYPIEGPRWHFAGQYVNQIESPLFRGLVEVVIDKGAVRGGCMPSSHFGVALVILMYCFKYYRRAGWLLLPINVGLAIGTVWGRFHYVSDVVAGGLLGLAFVLVVWKHYPRWSRSAVTHYTQRELEAEYVS
;
A
#
# COMPACT_ATOMS: atom_id res chain seq x y z
N MET A 1 41.03 10.04 47.42
CA MET A 1 39.62 9.86 47.01
C MET A 1 39.31 10.90 45.93
N SER A 2 39.60 10.61 44.68
CA SER A 2 39.23 11.44 43.54
C SER A 2 38.12 10.70 42.77
N SER A 3 36.89 11.14 42.95
CA SER A 3 35.73 10.66 42.20
C SER A 3 35.80 11.16 40.76
N THR A 4 36.33 10.33 39.86
CA THR A 4 36.14 10.51 38.42
C THR A 4 34.70 10.15 38.08
N THR A 5 33.87 11.18 37.93
CA THR A 5 32.53 11.08 37.35
C THR A 5 32.65 10.61 35.90
N ASN A 6 32.40 9.32 35.70
CA ASN A 6 32.19 8.72 34.37
C ASN A 6 30.96 9.37 33.74
N THR A 7 31.17 10.46 33.00
CA THR A 7 30.18 11.03 32.09
C THR A 7 30.26 10.17 30.83
N ALA A 8 29.59 9.02 30.86
CA ALA A 8 29.36 8.22 29.67
C ALA A 8 28.56 9.09 28.69
N MET A 9 29.28 9.75 27.76
CA MET A 9 28.68 10.32 26.57
C MET A 9 27.94 9.18 25.88
N THR A 10 26.62 9.21 25.95
CA THR A 10 25.75 8.23 25.29
C THR A 10 25.82 8.56 23.81
N TYR A 11 26.83 8.03 23.11
CA TYR A 11 26.87 8.04 21.66
C TYR A 11 25.56 7.45 21.15
N GLY A 12 24.80 8.27 20.43
CA GLY A 12 23.50 7.87 19.90
C GLY A 12 23.67 6.62 19.06
N ARG A 13 23.15 5.49 19.55
CA ARG A 13 23.18 4.20 18.87
C ARG A 13 22.78 4.37 17.40
N ALA A 14 23.59 3.84 16.48
CA ALA A 14 23.29 3.87 15.06
C ALA A 14 21.87 3.33 14.83
N VAL A 15 21.06 4.01 14.02
CA VAL A 15 19.67 3.58 13.74
C VAL A 15 19.67 2.83 12.42
N ARG A 16 19.26 1.55 12.44
CA ARG A 16 19.18 0.74 11.22
C ARG A 16 17.85 0.99 10.50
N LEU A 17 17.95 1.68 9.37
CA LEU A 17 16.81 1.94 8.47
C LEU A 17 16.82 0.95 7.30
N TYR A 18 15.69 0.30 7.07
CA TYR A 18 15.39 -0.56 5.94
C TYR A 18 14.85 0.27 4.77
N PRO A 19 14.86 -0.28 3.54
CA PRO A 19 14.36 0.46 2.38
C PRO A 19 12.92 0.96 2.52
N PHE A 20 12.01 0.18 3.14
CA PHE A 20 10.65 0.68 3.39
C PHE A 20 10.59 1.80 4.43
N ASP A 21 11.51 1.88 5.40
CA ASP A 21 11.55 3.01 6.35
C ASP A 21 11.86 4.30 5.58
N TRP A 22 12.84 4.24 4.68
CA TRP A 22 13.19 5.35 3.81
C TRP A 22 12.04 5.77 2.89
N LEU A 23 11.27 4.81 2.38
CA LEU A 23 10.09 5.12 1.56
C LEU A 23 9.01 5.82 2.36
N ILE A 24 8.74 5.39 3.60
CA ILE A 24 7.73 6.04 4.46
C ILE A 24 8.17 7.46 4.82
N LEU A 25 9.44 7.64 5.20
CA LEU A 25 10.01 8.95 5.51
C LEU A 25 10.01 9.87 4.28
N GLY A 26 10.45 9.35 3.14
CA GLY A 26 10.51 10.08 1.87
C GLY A 26 9.13 10.49 1.38
N TYR A 27 8.16 9.57 1.38
CA TYR A 27 6.78 9.87 1.02
C TYR A 27 6.16 10.91 1.95
N SER A 28 6.30 10.75 3.27
CA SER A 28 5.74 11.71 4.23
C SER A 28 6.35 13.10 4.09
N SER A 29 7.68 13.17 3.89
CA SER A 29 8.37 14.45 3.68
C SER A 29 7.97 15.11 2.35
N LEU A 30 7.85 14.32 1.29
CA LEU A 30 7.38 14.80 -0.02
C LEU A 30 5.97 15.37 0.10
N MET A 31 5.05 14.67 0.78
CA MET A 31 3.67 15.16 0.94
C MET A 31 3.61 16.45 1.76
N LEU A 32 4.41 16.59 2.82
CA LEU A 32 4.51 17.85 3.56
C LEU A 32 4.96 19.00 2.65
N VAL A 33 5.99 18.79 1.83
CA VAL A 33 6.46 19.79 0.88
C VAL A 33 5.37 20.14 -0.13
N LEU A 34 4.70 19.14 -0.71
CA LEU A 34 3.63 19.38 -1.68
C LEU A 34 2.44 20.15 -1.08
N ILE A 35 2.02 19.81 0.15
CA ILE A 35 0.95 20.52 0.84
C ILE A 35 1.32 21.98 1.09
N VAL A 36 2.54 22.27 1.54
CA VAL A 36 2.98 23.65 1.78
C VAL A 36 3.02 24.47 0.48
N LEU A 37 3.52 23.86 -0.60
CA LEU A 37 3.66 24.52 -1.90
C LEU A 37 2.32 24.73 -2.61
N LEU A 38 1.45 23.72 -2.60
CA LEU A 38 0.25 23.67 -3.45
C LEU A 38 -1.06 23.85 -2.67
N GLY A 39 -1.10 23.47 -1.38
CA GLY A 39 -2.30 23.49 -0.56
C GLY A 39 -2.78 24.92 -0.26
N ARG A 40 -3.96 25.27 -0.78
CA ARG A 40 -4.58 26.59 -0.60
C ARG A 40 -6.10 26.45 -0.34
N PRO A 41 -6.65 27.09 0.73
CA PRO A 41 -5.93 27.66 1.86
C PRO A 41 -5.27 26.57 2.71
N LEU A 42 -4.11 26.85 3.28
CA LEU A 42 -3.34 25.87 4.05
C LEU A 42 -4.09 25.34 5.29
N SER A 43 -5.05 26.13 5.80
CA SER A 43 -5.91 25.77 6.93
C SER A 43 -6.78 24.54 6.70
N VAL A 44 -7.05 24.19 5.44
CA VAL A 44 -7.80 22.97 5.10
C VAL A 44 -6.96 21.71 5.31
N TYR A 45 -5.62 21.82 5.32
CA TYR A 45 -4.71 20.68 5.32
C TYR A 45 -4.01 20.44 6.68
N TYR A 46 -4.52 21.02 7.77
CA TYR A 46 -3.87 20.89 9.09
C TYR A 46 -3.84 19.45 9.59
N ASP A 47 -4.91 18.68 9.36
CA ASP A 47 -4.98 17.28 9.76
C ASP A 47 -3.96 16.43 8.98
N GLU A 48 -3.81 16.67 7.69
CA GLU A 48 -2.85 16.00 6.82
C GLU A 48 -1.42 16.37 7.20
N ILE A 49 -1.13 17.65 7.47
CA ILE A 49 0.19 18.10 7.92
C ILE A 49 0.54 17.43 9.26
N ALA A 50 -0.38 17.47 10.24
CA ALA A 50 -0.18 16.83 11.53
C ALA A 50 0.05 15.32 11.38
N PHE A 51 -0.73 14.67 10.51
CA PHE A 51 -0.56 13.27 10.18
C PHE A 51 0.84 12.97 9.64
N TYR A 52 1.31 13.65 8.58
CA TYR A 52 2.61 13.36 7.99
C TYR A 52 3.79 13.69 8.92
N VAL A 53 3.71 14.78 9.70
CA VAL A 53 4.71 15.07 10.75
C VAL A 53 4.73 13.94 11.79
N SER A 54 3.56 13.48 12.23
CA SER A 54 3.47 12.38 13.19
C SER A 54 4.02 11.06 12.62
N MET A 55 3.84 10.80 11.32
CA MET A 55 4.38 9.61 10.65
C MET A 55 5.91 9.65 10.58
N VAL A 56 6.50 10.80 10.27
CA VAL A 56 7.97 10.97 10.30
C VAL A 56 8.50 10.72 11.70
N ALA A 57 7.91 11.36 12.72
CA ALA A 57 8.30 11.16 14.11
C ALA A 57 8.15 9.69 14.53
N PHE A 58 7.03 9.05 14.19
CA PHE A 58 6.74 7.66 14.51
C PHE A 58 7.77 6.70 13.91
N VAL A 59 8.13 6.84 12.63
CA VAL A 59 9.14 5.97 12.00
C VAL A 59 10.52 6.17 12.62
N VAL A 60 10.91 7.41 12.92
CA VAL A 60 12.19 7.70 13.61
C VAL A 60 12.22 7.06 15.00
N LEU A 61 11.13 7.16 15.77
CA LEU A 61 11.03 6.54 17.09
C LEU A 61 11.04 5.02 16.99
N ILE A 62 10.27 4.43 16.09
CA ILE A 62 10.24 2.97 15.88
C ILE A 62 11.62 2.45 15.49
N ALA A 63 12.29 3.10 14.53
CA ALA A 63 13.61 2.69 14.10
C ALA A 63 14.67 2.82 15.22
N ARG A 64 14.55 3.85 16.07
CA ARG A 64 15.47 4.07 17.20
C ARG A 64 15.30 3.06 18.34
N TYR A 65 14.06 2.74 18.70
CA TYR A 65 13.78 1.92 19.88
C TYR A 65 13.60 0.43 19.58
N PHE A 66 13.11 0.09 18.38
CA PHE A 66 12.83 -1.30 18.00
C PHE A 66 13.87 -1.87 17.03
N ASP A 67 14.90 -2.51 17.58
CA ASP A 67 15.90 -3.25 16.81
C ASP A 67 15.51 -4.73 16.70
N GLU A 68 15.42 -5.26 15.46
CA GLU A 68 15.00 -6.63 15.17
C GLU A 68 15.87 -7.70 15.84
N HIS A 69 17.15 -7.39 16.10
CA HIS A 69 18.11 -8.33 16.67
C HIS A 69 17.97 -8.51 18.18
N LYS A 70 17.24 -7.61 18.85
CA LYS A 70 17.00 -7.69 20.31
C LYS A 70 16.01 -8.80 20.69
N GLY A 71 15.23 -9.30 19.74
CA GLY A 71 14.32 -10.41 19.97
C GLY A 71 13.12 -10.44 19.04
N ARG A 72 12.39 -11.55 19.09
CA ARG A 72 11.27 -11.84 18.19
C ARG A 72 10.15 -10.80 18.26
N TRP A 73 9.86 -10.25 19.44
CA TRP A 73 8.86 -9.19 19.61
C TRP A 73 9.26 -7.88 18.93
N TYR A 74 10.55 -7.52 18.99
CA TYR A 74 11.07 -6.32 18.34
C TYR A 74 11.04 -6.46 16.82
N ALA A 75 11.42 -7.63 16.30
CA ALA A 75 11.30 -7.95 14.88
C ALA A 75 9.84 -7.90 14.39
N LEU A 76 8.89 -8.41 15.18
CA LEU A 76 7.47 -8.36 14.84
C LEU A 76 6.99 -6.92 14.69
N ILE A 77 7.32 -6.05 15.65
CA ILE A 77 6.93 -4.63 15.62
C ILE A 77 7.54 -3.94 14.38
N ARG A 78 8.83 -4.18 14.09
CA ARG A 78 9.50 -3.59 12.91
C ARG A 78 8.91 -4.04 11.57
N ILE A 79 8.32 -5.22 11.52
CA ILE A 79 7.70 -5.78 10.31
C ILE A 79 6.21 -5.42 10.22
N ALA A 80 5.50 -5.35 11.33
CA ALA A 80 4.06 -5.12 11.35
C ALA A 80 3.71 -3.65 11.12
N TYR A 81 4.53 -2.72 11.61
CA TYR A 81 4.17 -1.31 11.57
C TYR A 81 3.95 -0.76 10.14
N PRO A 82 4.75 -1.08 9.09
CA PRO A 82 4.49 -0.56 7.75
C PRO A 82 3.13 -1.04 7.22
N VAL A 83 2.78 -2.31 7.48
CA VAL A 83 1.51 -2.90 7.05
C VAL A 83 0.33 -2.14 7.66
N ILE A 84 0.42 -1.80 8.95
CA ILE A 84 -0.61 -1.04 9.66
C ILE A 84 -0.68 0.39 9.14
N LEU A 85 0.47 1.06 8.96
CA LEU A 85 0.53 2.45 8.51
C LEU A 85 -0.06 2.65 7.12
N LEU A 86 0.10 1.67 6.20
CA LEU A 86 -0.43 1.77 4.84
C LEU A 86 -1.94 2.04 4.80
N THR A 87 -2.70 1.49 5.74
CA THR A 87 -4.15 1.76 5.88
C THR A 87 -4.43 3.21 6.26
N PHE A 88 -3.64 3.77 7.18
CA PHE A 88 -3.79 5.18 7.58
C PHE A 88 -3.37 6.12 6.46
N PHE A 89 -2.26 5.83 5.77
CA PHE A 89 -1.85 6.60 4.59
C PHE A 89 -2.94 6.60 3.51
N TYR A 90 -3.58 5.45 3.24
CA TYR A 90 -4.68 5.39 2.29
C TYR A 90 -5.82 6.34 2.68
N ARG A 91 -6.26 6.30 3.95
CA ARG A 91 -7.33 7.16 4.44
C ARG A 91 -7.02 8.66 4.26
N THR A 92 -5.78 9.06 4.55
CA THR A 92 -5.32 10.45 4.41
C THR A 92 -5.38 10.95 2.96
N THR A 93 -5.31 10.05 1.96
CA THR A 93 -5.42 10.47 0.54
C THR A 93 -6.74 11.19 0.23
N GLY A 94 -7.82 10.93 0.99
CA GLY A 94 -9.12 11.57 0.76
C GLY A 94 -9.09 13.10 0.92
N GLY A 95 -8.35 13.61 1.91
CA GLY A 95 -8.19 15.05 2.11
C GLY A 95 -7.23 15.71 1.12
N LEU A 96 -6.43 14.91 0.43
CA LEU A 96 -5.41 15.38 -0.54
C LEU A 96 -5.87 15.25 -1.98
N MET A 97 -7.05 14.68 -2.23
CA MET A 97 -7.54 14.35 -3.56
C MET A 97 -7.50 15.53 -4.53
N PHE A 98 -7.86 16.71 -4.02
CA PHE A 98 -7.92 17.94 -4.79
C PHE A 98 -6.76 18.89 -4.48
N LEU A 99 -5.57 18.35 -4.17
CA LEU A 99 -4.39 19.15 -3.92
C LEU A 99 -3.89 19.91 -5.16
N VAL A 100 -4.08 19.34 -6.36
CA VAL A 100 -3.61 19.88 -7.63
C VAL A 100 -4.76 20.25 -8.57
N PHE A 101 -5.76 19.38 -8.67
CA PHE A 101 -6.94 19.56 -9.51
C PHE A 101 -8.18 19.69 -8.64
N ASP A 102 -9.24 20.27 -9.18
CA ASP A 102 -10.48 20.61 -8.46
C ASP A 102 -11.68 19.72 -8.82
N GLN A 103 -11.48 18.73 -9.70
CA GLN A 103 -12.54 17.86 -10.20
C GLN A 103 -12.06 16.43 -10.45
N PHE A 104 -13.01 15.51 -10.56
CA PHE A 104 -12.78 14.14 -10.98
C PHE A 104 -12.79 14.01 -12.51
N TYR A 105 -11.95 13.11 -13.02
CA TYR A 105 -11.72 12.91 -14.46
C TYR A 105 -12.30 11.59 -14.99
N ASP A 106 -13.24 10.97 -14.28
CA ASP A 106 -13.89 9.70 -14.67
C ASP A 106 -14.45 9.73 -16.09
N TRP A 107 -14.92 10.88 -16.57
CA TRP A 107 -15.42 11.03 -17.94
C TRP A 107 -14.36 10.73 -19.01
N GLN A 108 -13.08 11.00 -18.74
CA GLN A 108 -11.98 10.69 -19.66
C GLN A 108 -11.78 9.17 -19.74
N LEU A 109 -11.77 8.53 -18.57
CA LEU A 109 -11.53 7.09 -18.46
C LEU A 109 -12.70 6.28 -19.03
N THR A 110 -13.93 6.67 -18.71
CA THR A 110 -15.14 6.03 -19.24
C THR A 110 -15.30 6.24 -20.73
N SER A 111 -14.95 7.41 -21.27
CA SER A 111 -14.94 7.64 -22.72
C SER A 111 -13.90 6.76 -23.41
N PHE A 112 -12.70 6.64 -22.83
CA PHE A 112 -11.65 5.74 -23.31
C PHE A 112 -12.11 4.27 -23.29
N GLU A 113 -12.62 3.78 -22.17
CA GLU A 113 -13.09 2.39 -22.05
C GLU A 113 -14.26 2.10 -22.96
N LYS A 114 -15.21 3.02 -23.11
CA LYS A 114 -16.32 2.86 -24.03
C LYS A 114 -15.85 2.82 -25.49
N ALA A 115 -14.83 3.60 -25.85
CA ALA A 115 -14.23 3.53 -27.18
C ALA A 115 -13.51 2.19 -27.42
N LEU A 116 -12.85 1.65 -26.39
CA LEU A 116 -12.10 0.39 -26.48
C LEU A 116 -13.00 -0.86 -26.47
N PHE A 117 -14.00 -0.90 -25.59
CA PHE A 117 -14.87 -2.07 -25.36
C PHE A 117 -16.24 -1.95 -26.03
N GLY A 118 -16.58 -0.80 -26.61
CA GLY A 118 -17.91 -0.49 -27.14
C GLY A 118 -18.99 -0.25 -26.06
N VAL A 119 -18.70 -0.59 -24.80
CA VAL A 119 -19.60 -0.48 -23.65
C VAL A 119 -18.83 0.00 -22.42
N ASN A 120 -19.55 0.50 -21.41
CA ASN A 120 -18.97 0.70 -20.08
C ASN A 120 -18.99 -0.65 -19.34
N PRO A 121 -17.84 -1.27 -18.99
CA PRO A 121 -17.79 -2.65 -18.49
C PRO A 121 -18.64 -2.87 -17.24
N THR A 122 -18.60 -1.96 -16.27
CA THR A 122 -19.34 -2.10 -15.00
C THR A 122 -20.86 -2.01 -15.21
N LEU A 123 -21.32 -1.13 -16.10
CA LEU A 123 -22.75 -1.03 -16.48
C LEU A 123 -23.21 -2.23 -17.32
N TYR A 124 -22.32 -2.80 -18.13
CA TYR A 124 -22.63 -4.01 -18.89
C TYR A 124 -22.79 -5.22 -17.95
N ILE A 125 -21.86 -5.40 -17.01
CA ILE A 125 -21.95 -6.43 -15.97
C ILE A 125 -23.27 -6.28 -15.19
N ASP A 126 -23.59 -5.05 -14.77
CA ASP A 126 -24.83 -4.74 -14.03
C ASP A 126 -26.08 -5.24 -14.74
N ARG A 127 -26.18 -5.01 -16.06
CA ARG A 127 -27.39 -5.33 -16.84
C ARG A 127 -27.51 -6.78 -17.28
N HIS A 128 -26.38 -7.48 -17.40
CA HIS A 128 -26.36 -8.75 -18.12
C HIS A 128 -25.83 -9.94 -17.31
N TRP A 129 -24.91 -9.73 -16.37
CA TRP A 129 -24.09 -10.83 -15.83
C TRP A 129 -24.21 -11.04 -14.32
N LEU A 130 -24.81 -10.11 -13.58
CA LEU A 130 -25.01 -10.27 -12.13
C LEU A 130 -25.84 -11.51 -11.83
N ASN A 131 -25.32 -12.36 -10.94
CA ASN A 131 -26.05 -13.46 -10.31
C ASN A 131 -25.39 -13.80 -8.96
N ALA A 132 -26.16 -14.40 -8.05
CA ALA A 132 -25.71 -14.64 -6.67
C ALA A 132 -24.39 -15.42 -6.57
N TRP A 133 -24.15 -16.39 -7.46
CA TRP A 133 -22.97 -17.26 -7.41
C TRP A 133 -21.71 -16.58 -7.94
N THR A 134 -21.79 -15.88 -9.07
CA THR A 134 -20.64 -15.11 -9.58
C THR A 134 -20.33 -13.93 -8.66
N ASN A 135 -21.37 -13.29 -8.12
CA ASN A 135 -21.21 -12.24 -7.12
C ASN A 135 -20.46 -12.76 -5.89
N GLU A 136 -20.81 -13.96 -5.41
CA GLU A 136 -20.15 -14.61 -4.27
C GLU A 136 -18.68 -14.93 -4.57
N ILE A 137 -18.38 -15.54 -5.71
CA ILE A 137 -17.02 -15.89 -6.11
C ILE A 137 -16.13 -14.65 -6.21
N PHE A 138 -16.61 -13.61 -6.90
CA PHE A 138 -15.83 -12.39 -7.08
C PHE A 138 -15.73 -11.57 -5.79
N SER A 139 -16.77 -11.57 -4.95
CA SER A 139 -16.70 -10.96 -3.61
C SER A 139 -15.74 -11.71 -2.70
N PHE A 140 -15.69 -13.05 -2.77
CA PHE A 140 -14.70 -13.87 -2.06
C PHE A 140 -13.28 -13.53 -2.49
N CYS A 141 -13.01 -13.54 -3.80
CA CYS A 141 -11.69 -13.21 -4.32
C CYS A 141 -11.30 -11.78 -3.94
N TYR A 142 -12.22 -10.82 -4.01
CA TYR A 142 -11.98 -9.46 -3.57
C TYR A 142 -11.66 -9.40 -2.06
N PHE A 143 -12.50 -10.00 -1.22
CA PHE A 143 -12.33 -9.99 0.23
C PHE A 143 -11.04 -10.69 0.69
N SER A 144 -10.59 -11.70 -0.04
CA SER A 144 -9.33 -12.40 0.25
C SER A 144 -8.11 -11.49 0.25
N TYR A 145 -8.15 -10.35 -0.47
CA TYR A 145 -7.09 -9.36 -0.51
C TYR A 145 -6.69 -8.88 0.90
N TYR A 146 -7.65 -8.65 1.78
CA TYR A 146 -7.41 -8.17 3.15
C TYR A 146 -6.58 -9.15 3.99
N PHE A 147 -6.49 -10.43 3.58
CA PHE A 147 -5.67 -11.44 4.21
C PHE A 147 -4.33 -11.69 3.49
N MET A 148 -4.16 -11.24 2.24
CA MET A 148 -2.98 -11.58 1.45
C MET A 148 -1.68 -11.09 2.11
N ILE A 149 -1.56 -9.81 2.48
CA ILE A 149 -0.35 -9.28 3.13
C ILE A 149 -0.17 -9.90 4.53
N PRO A 150 -1.17 -9.87 5.45
CA PRO A 150 -0.97 -10.40 6.80
C PRO A 150 -0.59 -11.87 6.81
N VAL A 151 -1.27 -12.72 6.03
CA VAL A 151 -0.99 -14.16 5.98
C VAL A 151 0.39 -14.41 5.38
N PHE A 152 0.73 -13.72 4.28
CA PHE A 152 2.03 -13.91 3.64
C PHE A 152 3.19 -13.47 4.56
N VAL A 153 3.07 -12.31 5.19
CA VAL A 153 4.06 -11.81 6.17
C VAL A 153 4.16 -12.74 7.37
N LEU A 154 3.03 -13.22 7.91
CA LEU A 154 3.02 -14.14 9.05
C LEU A 154 3.72 -15.46 8.73
N VAL A 155 3.43 -16.07 7.57
CA VAL A 155 4.06 -17.33 7.12
C VAL A 155 5.58 -17.15 7.01
N LEU A 156 6.03 -16.06 6.40
CA LEU A 156 7.46 -15.75 6.32
C LEU A 156 8.09 -15.45 7.68
N PHE A 157 7.35 -14.79 8.56
CA PHE A 157 7.83 -14.40 9.88
C PHE A 157 8.08 -15.64 10.74
N VAL A 158 7.15 -16.60 10.72
CA VAL A 158 7.30 -17.90 11.40
C VAL A 158 8.48 -18.69 10.81
N LYS A 159 8.67 -18.64 9.49
CA LYS A 159 9.82 -19.25 8.79
C LYS A 159 11.13 -18.49 8.97
N LYS A 160 11.14 -17.33 9.66
CA LYS A 160 12.31 -16.45 9.85
C LYS A 160 12.93 -15.92 8.55
N HIS A 161 12.13 -15.80 7.49
CA HIS A 161 12.57 -15.26 6.19
C HIS A 161 12.47 -13.72 6.16
N TYR A 162 13.11 -13.04 7.12
CA TYR A 162 12.94 -11.61 7.35
C TYR A 162 13.36 -10.76 6.15
N GLU A 163 14.43 -11.11 5.44
CA GLU A 163 14.86 -10.35 4.25
C GLU A 163 13.83 -10.40 3.12
N THR A 164 13.14 -11.54 2.94
CA THR A 164 12.06 -11.65 1.95
C THR A 164 10.88 -10.78 2.34
N ILE A 165 10.54 -10.70 3.64
CA ILE A 165 9.48 -9.81 4.14
C ILE A 165 9.84 -8.36 3.83
N LYS A 166 11.04 -7.91 4.22
CA LYS A 166 11.50 -6.54 3.99
C LYS A 166 11.49 -6.18 2.50
N SER A 167 11.91 -7.10 1.63
CA SER A 167 11.84 -6.93 0.17
C SER A 167 10.41 -6.73 -0.33
N ILE A 168 9.46 -7.52 0.16
CA ILE A 168 8.04 -7.40 -0.25
C ILE A 168 7.41 -6.14 0.30
N LEU A 169 7.65 -5.81 1.57
CA LEU A 169 7.14 -4.57 2.16
C LEU A 169 7.68 -3.36 1.41
N THR A 170 8.94 -3.41 0.94
CA THR A 170 9.51 -2.36 0.08
C THR A 170 8.76 -2.25 -1.25
N ALA A 171 8.49 -3.37 -1.92
CA ALA A 171 7.71 -3.38 -3.16
C ALA A 171 6.27 -2.90 -2.95
N ALA A 172 5.61 -3.35 -1.88
CA ALA A 172 4.26 -2.93 -1.53
C ALA A 172 4.20 -1.42 -1.19
N CYS A 173 5.17 -0.90 -0.42
CA CYS A 173 5.24 0.53 -0.12
C CYS A 173 5.45 1.36 -1.39
N LEU A 174 6.31 0.92 -2.32
CA LEU A 174 6.45 1.58 -3.61
C LEU A 174 5.13 1.60 -4.38
N THR A 175 4.47 0.46 -4.52
CA THR A 175 3.19 0.36 -5.22
C THR A 175 2.15 1.29 -4.59
N PHE A 176 1.95 1.22 -3.27
CA PHE A 176 0.98 2.07 -2.58
C PHE A 176 1.31 3.56 -2.67
N PHE A 177 2.54 3.98 -2.36
CA PHE A 177 2.88 5.40 -2.33
C PHE A 177 2.82 6.03 -3.71
N PHE A 178 3.23 5.31 -4.76
CA PHE A 178 3.04 5.81 -6.12
C PHE A 178 1.57 5.82 -6.54
N SER A 179 0.75 4.83 -6.14
CA SER A 179 -0.70 4.92 -6.33
C SER A 179 -1.26 6.17 -5.64
N TYR A 180 -0.86 6.46 -4.40
CA TYR A 180 -1.37 7.60 -3.65
C TYR A 180 -0.96 8.95 -4.25
N LEU A 181 0.25 9.05 -4.80
CA LEU A 181 0.67 10.21 -5.58
C LEU A 181 -0.19 10.38 -6.83
N LEU A 182 -0.49 9.28 -7.53
CA LEU A 182 -1.32 9.32 -8.73
C LEU A 182 -2.78 9.68 -8.42
N PHE A 183 -3.31 9.36 -7.24
CA PHE A 183 -4.70 9.69 -6.89
C PHE A 183 -5.01 11.19 -6.97
N PHE A 184 -4.12 12.06 -6.47
CA PHE A 184 -4.36 13.51 -6.58
C PHE A 184 -3.81 14.13 -7.87
N LEU A 185 -2.92 13.44 -8.59
CA LEU A 185 -2.45 13.85 -9.91
C LEU A 185 -3.43 13.47 -11.02
N TYR A 186 -4.26 12.46 -10.80
CA TYR A 186 -5.33 12.05 -11.69
C TYR A 186 -6.53 11.56 -10.87
N PRO A 187 -7.31 12.50 -10.27
CA PRO A 187 -8.45 12.15 -9.43
C PRO A 187 -9.52 11.39 -10.20
N ILE A 188 -9.74 10.13 -9.85
CA ILE A 188 -10.80 9.27 -10.40
C ILE A 188 -11.65 8.79 -9.23
N GLU A 189 -12.92 9.18 -9.19
CA GLU A 189 -13.81 8.79 -8.10
C GLU A 189 -14.08 7.29 -8.12
N GLY A 190 -14.35 6.72 -9.29
CA GLY A 190 -14.63 5.31 -9.47
C GLY A 190 -16.10 5.02 -9.81
N PRO A 191 -16.37 3.84 -10.41
CA PRO A 191 -17.65 3.57 -11.05
C PRO A 191 -18.85 3.62 -10.10
N ARG A 192 -18.68 3.18 -8.85
CA ARG A 192 -19.75 3.21 -7.84
C ARG A 192 -20.31 4.61 -7.56
N TRP A 193 -19.48 5.65 -7.70
CA TRP A 193 -19.93 7.03 -7.50
C TRP A 193 -20.32 7.65 -8.83
N HIS A 194 -19.48 7.52 -9.85
CA HIS A 194 -19.71 8.11 -11.17
C HIS A 194 -21.00 7.61 -11.84
N PHE A 195 -21.29 6.31 -11.70
CA PHE A 195 -22.47 5.66 -12.27
C PHE A 195 -23.56 5.34 -11.23
N ALA A 196 -23.53 5.93 -10.04
CA ALA A 196 -24.45 5.60 -8.94
C ALA A 196 -25.94 5.59 -9.38
N GLY A 197 -26.37 6.57 -10.17
CA GLY A 197 -27.74 6.69 -10.68
C GLY A 197 -28.05 5.87 -11.95
N GLN A 198 -27.08 5.12 -12.48
CA GLN A 198 -27.23 4.32 -13.71
C GLN A 198 -27.27 2.81 -13.47
N TYR A 199 -26.88 2.36 -12.28
CA TYR A 199 -27.00 0.97 -11.87
C TYR A 199 -28.46 0.65 -11.55
N VAL A 200 -28.97 -0.43 -12.13
CA VAL A 200 -30.38 -0.84 -11.97
C VAL A 200 -30.56 -2.07 -11.08
N ASN A 201 -29.48 -2.83 -10.87
CA ASN A 201 -29.50 -4.04 -10.06
C ASN A 201 -28.67 -3.89 -8.78
N GLN A 202 -29.02 -4.64 -7.74
CA GLN A 202 -28.17 -4.80 -6.56
C GLN A 202 -27.20 -5.99 -6.77
N ILE A 203 -26.00 -5.88 -6.22
CA ILE A 203 -25.04 -6.99 -6.20
C ILE A 203 -25.37 -7.81 -4.96
N GLU A 204 -26.22 -8.83 -5.10
CA GLU A 204 -26.57 -9.72 -4.00
C GLU A 204 -25.64 -10.93 -3.96
N SER A 205 -25.17 -11.32 -2.78
CA SER A 205 -24.43 -12.58 -2.59
C SER A 205 -24.68 -13.17 -1.19
N PRO A 206 -24.54 -14.50 -1.00
CA PRO A 206 -24.85 -15.17 0.27
C PRO A 206 -24.03 -14.71 1.48
N LEU A 207 -22.73 -14.40 1.32
CA LEU A 207 -21.86 -14.09 2.46
C LEU A 207 -20.84 -13.00 2.14
N PHE A 208 -20.00 -13.19 1.12
CA PHE A 208 -18.82 -12.35 0.96
C PHE A 208 -19.13 -10.92 0.57
N ARG A 209 -20.24 -10.65 -0.13
CA ARG A 209 -20.64 -9.28 -0.47
C ARG A 209 -20.86 -8.42 0.77
N GLY A 210 -21.60 -8.93 1.76
CA GLY A 210 -21.85 -8.19 3.00
C GLY A 210 -20.55 -7.89 3.76
N LEU A 211 -19.60 -8.83 3.77
CA LEU A 211 -18.28 -8.61 4.36
C LEU A 211 -17.48 -7.53 3.61
N VAL A 212 -17.55 -7.53 2.27
CA VAL A 212 -16.92 -6.48 1.45
C VAL A 212 -17.54 -5.13 1.75
N GLU A 213 -18.87 -5.03 1.85
CA GLU A 213 -19.57 -3.78 2.16
C GLU A 213 -19.18 -3.23 3.54
N VAL A 214 -19.07 -4.07 4.57
CA VAL A 214 -18.60 -3.64 5.90
C VAL A 214 -17.21 -2.98 5.84
N VAL A 215 -16.28 -3.55 5.05
CA VAL A 215 -14.93 -3.00 4.93
C VAL A 215 -14.94 -1.71 4.10
N ILE A 216 -15.71 -1.71 3.02
CA ILE A 216 -15.82 -0.59 2.09
C ILE A 216 -16.50 0.61 2.75
N ASP A 217 -17.56 0.43 3.51
CA ASP A 217 -18.29 1.53 4.14
C ASP A 217 -17.45 2.24 5.21
N LYS A 218 -16.49 1.54 5.81
CA LYS A 218 -15.58 2.08 6.83
C LYS A 218 -14.25 2.57 6.26
N GLY A 219 -13.85 2.06 5.10
CA GLY A 219 -12.49 2.19 4.57
C GLY A 219 -12.38 2.83 3.20
N ALA A 220 -13.46 2.97 2.44
CA ALA A 220 -13.39 3.53 1.09
C ALA A 220 -13.09 5.03 1.11
N VAL A 221 -12.16 5.42 0.25
CA VAL A 221 -11.81 6.82 -0.01
C VAL A 221 -12.32 7.18 -1.40
N ARG A 222 -13.17 8.21 -1.49
CA ARG A 222 -13.64 8.71 -2.78
C ARG A 222 -12.50 9.43 -3.49
N GLY A 223 -12.23 9.07 -4.75
CA GLY A 223 -11.16 9.66 -5.57
C GLY A 223 -9.88 8.80 -5.68
N GLY A 224 -9.70 7.83 -4.80
CA GLY A 224 -8.51 6.96 -4.77
C GLY A 224 -8.60 5.74 -5.70
N CYS A 225 -9.21 5.89 -6.89
CA CYS A 225 -9.56 4.75 -7.74
C CYS A 225 -8.43 4.36 -8.72
N MET A 226 -7.83 5.32 -9.43
CA MET A 226 -6.81 5.05 -10.46
C MET A 226 -5.41 5.40 -9.95
N PRO A 227 -4.44 4.48 -9.88
CA PRO A 227 -4.51 3.05 -10.24
C PRO A 227 -5.00 2.15 -9.09
N SER A 228 -5.44 0.93 -9.42
CA SER A 228 -5.87 -0.04 -8.41
C SER A 228 -4.69 -0.55 -7.56
N SER A 229 -4.49 0.10 -6.42
CA SER A 229 -3.46 -0.27 -5.43
C SER A 229 -3.69 -1.69 -4.88
N HIS A 230 -4.95 -2.10 -4.72
CA HIS A 230 -5.34 -3.43 -4.26
C HIS A 230 -4.82 -4.50 -5.20
N PHE A 231 -5.12 -4.39 -6.50
CA PHE A 231 -4.65 -5.37 -7.46
C PHE A 231 -3.13 -5.30 -7.66
N GLY A 232 -2.56 -4.08 -7.71
CA GLY A 232 -1.11 -3.91 -7.84
C GLY A 232 -0.33 -4.62 -6.73
N VAL A 233 -0.76 -4.50 -5.48
CA VAL A 233 -0.11 -5.15 -4.33
C VAL A 233 -0.41 -6.65 -4.25
N ALA A 234 -1.62 -7.08 -4.63
CA ALA A 234 -1.91 -8.50 -4.77
C ALA A 234 -0.97 -9.17 -5.79
N LEU A 235 -0.70 -8.50 -6.92
CA LEU A 235 0.24 -8.96 -7.93
C LEU A 235 1.68 -9.02 -7.38
N VAL A 236 2.11 -8.04 -6.57
CA VAL A 236 3.39 -8.11 -5.86
C VAL A 236 3.49 -9.41 -5.07
N ILE A 237 2.49 -9.71 -4.24
CA ILE A 237 2.47 -10.93 -3.42
C ILE A 237 2.49 -12.19 -4.30
N LEU A 238 1.69 -12.22 -5.36
CA LEU A 238 1.63 -13.33 -6.30
C LEU A 238 3.01 -13.61 -6.93
N MET A 239 3.72 -12.57 -7.38
CA MET A 239 5.05 -12.71 -7.98
C MET A 239 6.09 -13.23 -6.97
N TYR A 240 6.07 -12.76 -5.73
CA TYR A 240 6.93 -13.30 -4.69
C TYR A 240 6.57 -14.74 -4.31
N CYS A 241 5.27 -15.09 -4.31
CA CYS A 241 4.83 -16.48 -4.19
C CYS A 241 5.39 -17.33 -5.32
N PHE A 242 5.32 -16.90 -6.58
CA PHE A 242 5.91 -17.68 -7.68
C PHE A 242 7.43 -17.85 -7.55
N LYS A 243 8.13 -16.81 -7.09
CA LYS A 243 9.59 -16.83 -6.91
C LYS A 243 10.04 -17.74 -5.77
N TYR A 244 9.36 -17.72 -4.63
CA TYR A 244 9.83 -18.39 -3.40
C TYR A 244 8.96 -19.57 -2.95
N TYR A 245 7.69 -19.63 -3.34
CA TYR A 245 6.67 -20.59 -2.90
C TYR A 245 5.74 -21.02 -4.05
N ARG A 246 6.32 -21.54 -5.14
CA ARG A 246 5.63 -21.77 -6.43
C ARG A 246 4.25 -22.44 -6.33
N ARG A 247 4.07 -23.41 -5.42
CA ARG A 247 2.76 -24.06 -5.16
C ARG A 247 1.71 -23.08 -4.65
N ALA A 248 2.08 -22.22 -3.70
CA ALA A 248 1.20 -21.15 -3.22
C ALA A 248 0.94 -20.09 -4.30
N GLY A 249 1.91 -19.84 -5.19
CA GLY A 249 1.71 -18.99 -6.38
C GLY A 249 0.58 -19.51 -7.27
N TRP A 250 0.56 -20.80 -7.58
CA TRP A 250 -0.53 -21.42 -8.36
C TRP A 250 -1.87 -21.38 -7.65
N LEU A 251 -1.91 -21.48 -6.32
CA LEU A 251 -3.14 -21.34 -5.54
C LEU A 251 -3.66 -19.89 -5.52
N LEU A 252 -2.76 -18.91 -5.41
CA LEU A 252 -3.12 -17.49 -5.38
C LEU A 252 -3.43 -16.91 -6.76
N LEU A 253 -2.95 -17.52 -7.85
CA LEU A 253 -3.19 -17.05 -9.21
C LEU A 253 -4.70 -16.90 -9.53
N PRO A 254 -5.56 -17.93 -9.39
CA PRO A 254 -6.99 -17.78 -9.65
C PRO A 254 -7.64 -16.76 -8.71
N ILE A 255 -7.16 -16.64 -7.47
CA ILE A 255 -7.66 -15.63 -6.51
C ILE A 255 -7.29 -14.22 -6.96
N ASN A 256 -6.08 -14.01 -7.49
CA ASN A 256 -5.63 -12.71 -8.01
C ASN A 256 -6.39 -12.32 -9.28
N VAL A 257 -6.63 -13.27 -10.18
CA VAL A 257 -7.45 -13.05 -11.38
C VAL A 257 -8.90 -12.73 -10.97
N GLY A 258 -9.46 -13.49 -10.02
CA GLY A 258 -10.77 -13.23 -9.46
C GLY A 258 -10.85 -11.89 -8.73
N LEU A 259 -9.79 -11.45 -8.06
CA LEU A 259 -9.69 -10.13 -7.43
C LEU A 259 -9.70 -9.02 -8.49
N ALA A 260 -8.89 -9.13 -9.55
CA ALA A 260 -8.89 -8.18 -10.67
C ALA A 260 -10.30 -8.00 -11.24
N ILE A 261 -10.96 -9.11 -11.59
CA ILE A 261 -12.33 -9.07 -12.10
C ILE A 261 -13.28 -8.54 -11.02
N GLY A 262 -13.12 -8.98 -9.78
CA GLY A 262 -13.95 -8.60 -8.63
C GLY A 262 -13.91 -7.11 -8.31
N THR A 263 -12.80 -6.43 -8.57
CA THR A 263 -12.73 -4.97 -8.43
C THR A 263 -13.67 -4.24 -9.40
N VAL A 264 -13.75 -4.70 -10.65
CA VAL A 264 -14.64 -4.14 -11.68
C VAL A 264 -16.08 -4.59 -11.44
N TRP A 265 -16.26 -5.88 -11.15
CA TRP A 265 -17.55 -6.49 -10.85
C TRP A 265 -18.25 -5.83 -9.67
N GLY A 266 -17.48 -5.56 -8.60
CA GLY A 266 -17.94 -4.89 -7.39
C GLY A 266 -18.16 -3.39 -7.54
N ARG A 267 -17.95 -2.82 -8.74
CA ARG A 267 -18.04 -1.39 -9.07
C ARG A 267 -17.01 -0.51 -8.37
N PHE A 268 -15.91 -1.10 -7.89
CA PHE A 268 -14.85 -0.38 -7.18
C PHE A 268 -13.84 0.28 -8.10
N HIS A 269 -13.61 -0.32 -9.27
CA HIS A 269 -12.60 0.10 -10.24
C HIS A 269 -13.12 -0.03 -11.68
N TYR A 270 -12.59 0.80 -12.57
CA TYR A 270 -12.62 0.60 -14.00
C TYR A 270 -11.56 -0.44 -14.42
N VAL A 271 -11.65 -0.99 -15.62
CA VAL A 271 -10.69 -1.99 -16.12
C VAL A 271 -9.27 -1.39 -16.21
N SER A 272 -9.20 -0.13 -16.62
CA SER A 272 -7.98 0.65 -16.77
C SER A 272 -7.26 0.83 -15.43
N ASP A 273 -8.00 0.95 -14.33
CA ASP A 273 -7.42 1.03 -12.97
C ASP A 273 -6.69 -0.24 -12.60
N VAL A 274 -7.29 -1.38 -12.94
CA VAL A 274 -6.72 -2.71 -12.70
C VAL A 274 -5.46 -2.89 -13.53
N VAL A 275 -5.49 -2.51 -14.81
CA VAL A 275 -4.32 -2.60 -15.70
C VAL A 275 -3.19 -1.71 -15.19
N ALA A 276 -3.45 -0.44 -14.90
CA ALA A 276 -2.43 0.48 -14.39
C ALA A 276 -1.87 0.04 -13.03
N GLY A 277 -2.72 -0.45 -12.13
CA GLY A 277 -2.31 -1.00 -10.84
C GLY A 277 -1.41 -2.22 -11.00
N GLY A 278 -1.77 -3.14 -11.89
CA GLY A 278 -0.97 -4.31 -12.22
C GLY A 278 0.38 -3.95 -12.83
N LEU A 279 0.42 -3.02 -13.79
CA LEU A 279 1.67 -2.54 -14.39
C LEU A 279 2.57 -1.88 -13.34
N LEU A 280 2.01 -1.08 -12.44
CA LEU A 280 2.75 -0.44 -11.36
C LEU A 280 3.34 -1.47 -10.39
N GLY A 281 2.53 -2.45 -9.97
CA GLY A 281 2.97 -3.55 -9.10
C GLY A 281 4.09 -4.39 -9.75
N LEU A 282 3.92 -4.76 -11.01
CA LEU A 282 4.93 -5.47 -11.80
C LEU A 282 6.24 -4.67 -11.86
N ALA A 283 6.17 -3.38 -12.23
CA ALA A 283 7.34 -2.52 -12.34
C ALA A 283 8.12 -2.46 -11.02
N PHE A 284 7.44 -2.26 -9.89
CA PHE A 284 8.13 -2.18 -8.60
C PHE A 284 8.65 -3.52 -8.09
N VAL A 285 8.03 -4.64 -8.42
CA VAL A 285 8.64 -5.96 -8.16
C VAL A 285 9.97 -6.09 -8.89
N LEU A 286 10.01 -5.72 -10.18
CA LEU A 286 11.23 -5.80 -10.98
C LEU A 286 12.33 -4.86 -10.46
N VAL A 287 11.97 -3.62 -10.11
CA VAL A 287 12.89 -2.65 -9.48
C VAL A 287 13.45 -3.21 -8.18
N VAL A 288 12.58 -3.71 -7.28
CA VAL A 288 13.01 -4.23 -5.99
C VAL A 288 13.89 -5.46 -6.17
N TRP A 289 13.54 -6.42 -7.03
CA TRP A 289 14.39 -7.59 -7.27
C TRP A 289 15.78 -7.22 -7.81
N LYS A 290 15.88 -6.17 -8.63
CA LYS A 290 17.15 -5.70 -9.19
C LYS A 290 18.00 -4.96 -8.15
N HIS A 291 17.38 -4.13 -7.31
CA HIS A 291 18.11 -3.16 -6.48
C HIS A 291 18.16 -3.52 -4.98
N TYR A 292 17.20 -4.28 -4.47
CA TYR A 292 17.11 -4.63 -3.04
C TYR A 292 18.37 -5.31 -2.49
N PRO A 293 19.06 -6.25 -3.19
CA PRO A 293 20.30 -6.85 -2.68
C PRO A 293 21.43 -5.84 -2.43
N ARG A 294 21.43 -4.70 -3.14
CA ARG A 294 22.38 -3.61 -2.91
C ARG A 294 21.93 -2.76 -1.73
N TRP A 295 20.65 -2.36 -1.72
CA TRP A 295 20.07 -1.54 -0.65
C TRP A 295 20.18 -2.22 0.72
N SER A 296 19.93 -3.53 0.79
CA SER A 296 20.01 -4.29 2.04
C SER A 296 21.44 -4.40 2.58
N ARG A 297 22.44 -4.54 1.70
CA ARG A 297 23.86 -4.56 2.09
C ARG A 297 24.34 -3.19 2.56
N SER A 298 24.05 -2.13 1.82
CA SER A 298 24.41 -0.76 2.22
C SER A 298 23.83 -0.39 3.59
N ALA A 299 22.58 -0.79 3.87
CA ALA A 299 21.95 -0.58 5.18
C ALA A 299 22.66 -1.33 6.33
N VAL A 300 23.29 -2.47 6.06
CA VAL A 300 24.10 -3.20 7.04
C VAL A 300 25.47 -2.54 7.20
N THR A 301 26.17 -2.23 6.11
CA THR A 301 27.52 -1.65 6.16
C THR A 301 27.57 -0.31 6.88
N HIS A 302 26.62 0.61 6.59
CA HIS A 302 26.55 1.90 7.28
C HIS A 302 26.23 1.78 8.77
N TYR A 303 25.45 0.75 9.14
CA TYR A 303 25.12 0.49 10.54
C TYR A 303 26.35 -0.04 11.29
N THR A 304 27.00 -1.08 10.76
CA THR A 304 28.20 -1.69 11.37
C THR A 304 29.35 -0.69 11.48
N GLN A 305 29.59 0.14 10.46
CA GLN A 305 30.62 1.16 10.52
C GLN A 305 30.36 2.18 11.63
N ARG A 306 29.11 2.63 11.80
CA ARG A 306 28.74 3.57 12.87
C ARG A 306 28.77 2.93 14.27
N GLU A 307 28.46 1.64 14.40
CA GLU A 307 28.63 0.93 15.67
C GLU A 307 30.11 0.83 16.05
N LEU A 308 30.97 0.47 15.10
CA LEU A 308 32.42 0.44 15.32
C LEU A 308 32.93 1.84 15.69
N GLU A 309 32.56 2.88 14.95
CA GLU A 309 32.93 4.26 15.28
C GLU A 309 32.40 4.69 16.67
N ALA A 310 31.22 4.25 17.09
CA ALA A 310 30.70 4.55 18.43
C ALA A 310 31.45 3.79 19.54
N GLU A 311 31.94 2.59 19.27
CA GLU A 311 32.70 1.75 20.21
C GLU A 311 34.16 2.22 20.35
N TYR A 312 34.76 2.78 19.29
CA TYR A 312 36.12 3.33 19.32
C TYR A 312 36.24 4.66 20.09
N VAL A 313 35.13 5.38 20.30
CA VAL A 313 35.13 6.70 20.95
C VAL A 313 34.51 6.65 22.37
N SER A 314 34.12 5.46 22.84
CA SER A 314 33.67 5.18 24.22
C SER A 314 34.78 4.58 25.09
#